data_AF-C8PA46-F1
#
_entry.id   AF-C8PA46-F1
#
_cell.length_a   1.000
_cell.length_b   1.000
_cell.length_c   1.000
_cell.angle_alpha   90.00
_cell.angle_beta   90.00
_cell.angle_gamma   90.00
#
_symmetry.space_group_name_H-M   'P 1'
#
loop_
_entity.id
_entity.type
_entity.pdbx_description
1 polymer ?
#
loop_
_entity_poly.entity_id
_entity_poly.type
_entity_poly.pdbx_seq_one_letter_code
_entity_poly.pdbx_strand_id
1 'polypeptide(L)'
;MKTNEVYTAFVAWTNGGKRRPVLVRQINDNEVIVYKITTKYQSKSASIRRHYYRIKNLEEAGLRKESYIDTLNLVGLPKSVKFRRIGRLSTEDIRDLAIFIETKE
;
A
#
# COMPACT_ATOMS: atom_id res chain seq x y z
N MET A 1 -3.35 -4.50 -14.29
CA MET A 1 -3.37 -4.30 -12.82
C MET A 1 -4.72 -4.72 -12.30
N LYS A 2 -4.79 -5.23 -11.07
CA LYS A 2 -6.03 -5.57 -10.36
C LYS A 2 -5.96 -5.07 -8.92
N THR A 3 -7.11 -4.90 -8.28
CA THR A 3 -7.19 -4.61 -6.85
C THR A 3 -6.49 -5.69 -6.03
N ASN A 4 -5.95 -5.31 -4.88
CA ASN A 4 -5.20 -6.17 -3.96
C ASN A 4 -3.86 -6.71 -4.49
N GLU A 5 -3.43 -6.31 -5.68
CA GLU A 5 -2.08 -6.59 -6.17
C GLU A 5 -1.07 -5.59 -5.61
N VAL A 6 0.16 -6.06 -5.38
CA VAL A 6 1.28 -5.26 -4.89
C VAL A 6 2.25 -4.98 -6.05
N TYR A 7 2.57 -3.70 -6.23
CA TYR A 7 3.49 -3.21 -7.24
C TYR A 7 4.60 -2.38 -6.60
N THR A 8 5.72 -2.21 -7.29
CA THR A 8 6.61 -1.08 -7.05
C THR A 8 6.31 0.03 -8.04
N ALA A 9 6.21 1.26 -7.53
CA ALA A 9 5.97 2.47 -8.32
C ALA A 9 6.77 3.64 -7.75
N PHE A 10 7.05 4.64 -8.58
CA PHE A 10 7.60 5.90 -8.10
C PHE A 10 6.49 6.74 -7.47
N VAL A 11 6.67 7.14 -6.22
CA VAL A 11 5.71 7.98 -5.48
C VAL A 11 6.40 9.30 -5.17
N ALA A 12 5.88 10.38 -5.76
CA ALA A 12 6.37 11.74 -5.57
C ALA A 12 5.77 12.42 -4.32
N TRP A 13 6.46 13.42 -3.80
CA TRP A 13 6.01 14.39 -2.80
C TRP A 13 6.63 15.76 -3.14
N THR A 14 6.26 16.82 -2.42
CA THR A 14 6.56 18.23 -2.77
C THR A 14 7.99 18.49 -3.25
N ASN A 15 9.00 17.90 -2.59
CA ASN A 15 10.41 18.11 -2.90
C ASN A 15 11.15 16.80 -3.19
N GLY A 16 10.51 15.84 -3.87
CA GLY A 16 11.19 14.64 -4.32
C GLY A 16 10.29 13.44 -4.56
N GLY A 17 10.89 12.26 -4.59
CA GLY A 17 10.14 11.03 -4.81
C GLY A 17 11.03 9.81 -4.60
N LYS A 18 10.42 8.64 -4.42
CA LYS A 18 11.17 7.39 -4.41
C LYS A 18 10.30 6.22 -4.85
N ARG A 19 10.95 5.19 -5.38
CA ARG A 19 10.29 3.92 -5.67
C ARG A 19 9.95 3.20 -4.37
N ARG A 20 8.69 2.78 -4.21
CA ARG A 20 8.20 2.05 -3.04
C ARG A 20 7.22 0.96 -3.47
N PRO A 21 7.05 -0.10 -2.66
CA PRO A 21 5.90 -0.98 -2.80
C PRO A 21 4.60 -0.21 -2.51
N VAL A 22 3.55 -0.53 -3.27
CA VAL A 22 2.21 0.06 -3.20
C VAL A 22 1.16 -1.04 -3.41
N LEU A 23 0.02 -0.90 -2.76
CA LEU A 23 -1.13 -1.79 -2.91
C LEU A 23 -2.18 -1.13 -3.79
N VAL A 24 -2.63 -1.80 -4.84
CA VAL A 24 -3.70 -1.29 -5.71
C VAL A 24 -5.03 -1.35 -4.98
N ARG A 25 -5.64 -0.18 -4.77
CA ARG A 25 -6.98 -0.04 -4.18
C ARG A 25 -8.06 0.07 -5.25
N GLN A 26 -7.82 0.89 -6.27
CA GLN A 26 -8.78 1.14 -7.35
C GLN A 26 -8.04 1.53 -8.63
N ILE A 27 -8.64 1.23 -9.78
CA ILE A 27 -8.11 1.57 -11.09
C ILE A 27 -9.18 2.43 -11.78
N ASN A 28 -8.81 3.66 -12.11
CA ASN A 28 -9.66 4.61 -12.84
C ASN A 28 -9.17 4.71 -14.29
N ASP A 29 -9.78 5.57 -15.10
CA ASP A 29 -9.39 5.73 -16.51
C ASP A 29 -7.96 6.26 -16.66
N ASN A 30 -7.59 7.28 -15.88
CA ASN A 30 -6.31 7.99 -16.03
C ASN A 30 -5.27 7.66 -14.95
N GLU A 31 -5.70 7.07 -13.84
CA GLU A 31 -4.85 6.83 -12.68
C GLU A 31 -5.13 5.50 -11.98
N VAL A 32 -4.19 5.11 -11.14
CA VAL A 32 -4.33 4.01 -10.20
C VAL A 32 -4.28 4.58 -8.79
N ILE A 33 -5.33 4.35 -8.02
CA ILE A 33 -5.38 4.70 -6.61
C ILE A 33 -4.71 3.59 -5.80
N VAL A 34 -3.73 3.97 -4.99
CA VAL A 34 -2.93 3.03 -4.20
C VAL A 34 -2.82 3.42 -2.74
N TYR A 35 -2.67 2.42 -1.87
CA TYR A 35 -2.08 2.61 -0.55
C TYR A 35 -0.56 2.49 -0.65
N LYS A 36 0.16 3.33 0.12
CA LYS A 36 1.62 3.19 0.27
C LYS A 36 1.93 2.02 1.20
N ILE A 37 3.00 1.28 0.90
CA ILE A 37 3.55 0.29 1.83
C ILE A 37 4.85 0.84 2.41
N THR A 38 5.03 0.67 3.71
CA THR A 38 6.15 1.24 4.46
C THR A 38 6.71 0.27 5.49
N THR A 39 8.03 0.29 5.69
CA THR A 39 8.70 -0.45 6.76
C THR A 39 9.05 0.45 7.94
N LYS A 40 8.50 1.68 7.97
CA LYS A 40 8.82 2.72 8.96
C LYS A 40 7.73 2.86 10.03
N TYR A 41 6.98 1.80 10.31
CA TYR A 41 5.93 1.79 11.35
C TYR A 41 6.47 2.20 12.73
N GLN A 42 7.56 1.57 13.16
CA GLN A 42 8.18 1.82 14.47
C GLN A 42 8.68 3.26 14.67
N SER A 43 8.90 4.02 13.61
CA SER A 43 9.33 5.43 13.74
C SER A 43 8.16 6.42 13.73
N LYS A 44 6.91 5.95 13.74
CA LYS A 44 5.70 6.81 13.74
C LYS A 44 5.13 6.96 15.14
N SER A 45 4.43 8.07 15.40
CA SER A 45 3.65 8.28 16.62
C SER A 45 2.53 7.24 16.73
N ALA A 46 2.04 6.98 17.95
CA ALA A 46 0.89 6.09 18.17
C ALA A 46 -0.35 6.53 17.35
N SER A 47 -0.59 7.84 17.27
CA SER A 47 -1.67 8.43 16.47
C SER A 47 -1.57 8.08 14.97
N ILE A 48 -0.37 8.04 14.40
CA ILE A 48 -0.17 7.64 13.00
C ILE A 48 -0.20 6.12 12.85
N ARG A 49 0.43 5.39 13.78
CA ARG A 49 0.52 3.91 13.74
C ARG A 49 -0.84 3.25 13.72
N ARG A 50 -1.86 3.82 14.37
CA ARG A 50 -3.23 3.29 14.34
C ARG A 50 -3.78 3.15 12.91
N HIS A 51 -3.26 3.91 11.94
CA HIS A 51 -3.66 3.84 10.52
C HIS A 51 -2.84 2.84 9.69
N TYR A 52 -1.97 2.05 10.31
CA TYR A 52 -1.04 1.18 9.58
C TYR A 52 -1.41 -0.28 9.81
N TYR A 53 -1.93 -0.93 8.76
CA TYR A 53 -2.23 -2.36 8.81
C TYR A 53 -0.95 -3.16 8.60
N ARG A 54 -0.68 -4.14 9.47
CA ARG A 54 0.49 -5.03 9.35
C ARG A 54 0.21 -6.14 8.34
N ILE A 55 1.04 -6.26 7.30
CA ILE A 55 0.92 -7.34 6.31
C ILE A 55 1.41 -8.64 6.96
N LYS A 56 0.58 -9.68 6.97
CA LYS A 56 0.88 -10.98 7.56
C LYS A 56 1.66 -11.87 6.59
N ASN A 57 1.15 -12.05 5.37
CA ASN A 57 1.81 -12.87 4.36
C ASN A 57 2.75 -12.03 3.48
N LEU A 58 3.98 -11.84 3.96
CA LEU A 58 4.99 -11.07 3.25
C LEU A 58 5.43 -11.72 1.93
N GLU A 59 5.47 -13.06 1.88
CA GLU A 59 5.91 -13.81 0.70
C GLU A 59 4.94 -13.63 -0.47
N GLU A 60 3.65 -13.83 -0.27
CA GLU A 60 2.63 -13.63 -1.31
C GLU A 60 2.58 -12.17 -1.78
N ALA A 61 2.81 -11.23 -0.85
CA ALA A 61 2.91 -9.79 -1.14
C ALA A 61 4.21 -9.40 -1.87
N GLY A 62 5.19 -10.30 -1.99
CA GLY A 62 6.48 -10.03 -2.61
C GLY A 62 7.41 -9.15 -1.77
N LEU A 63 7.24 -9.15 -0.46
CA LEU A 63 7.97 -8.31 0.50
C LEU A 63 8.97 -9.16 1.29
N ARG A 64 10.17 -8.62 1.50
CA ARG A 64 11.27 -9.35 2.18
C ARG A 64 11.43 -9.03 3.66
N LYS A 65 10.64 -8.09 4.17
CA LYS A 65 10.70 -7.62 5.56
C LYS A 65 9.36 -7.08 5.99
N GLU A 66 9.19 -7.02 7.31
CA GLU A 66 7.99 -6.50 7.94
C GLU A 66 7.60 -5.13 7.36
N SER A 67 6.36 -5.07 6.91
CA SER A 67 5.82 -3.98 6.11
C SER A 67 4.36 -3.74 6.47
N TYR A 68 3.96 -2.49 6.33
CA TYR A 68 2.67 -2.00 6.76
C TYR A 68 2.01 -1.21 5.64
N ILE A 69 0.71 -1.38 5.47
CA ILE A 69 -0.13 -0.60 4.57
C ILE A 69 -0.53 0.68 5.30
N ASP A 70 -0.13 1.83 4.76
CA ASP A 70 -0.51 3.16 5.24
C ASP A 70 -1.93 3.48 4.76
N THR A 71 -2.93 3.27 5.62
CA THR A 71 -4.35 3.54 5.30
C THR A 71 -4.76 4.99 5.58
N LEU A 72 -3.84 5.85 6.03
CA LEU A 72 -4.15 7.26 6.33
C LEU A 72 -4.30 8.09 5.05
N ASN A 73 -3.50 7.81 4.02
CA ASN A 73 -3.49 8.60 2.79
C ASN A 73 -3.44 7.70 1.56
N LEU A 74 -4.46 7.82 0.71
CA LEU A 74 -4.45 7.30 -0.65
C LEU A 74 -3.58 8.19 -1.54
N VAL A 75 -3.00 7.59 -2.57
CA VAL A 75 -2.24 8.30 -3.60
C VAL A 75 -2.77 7.89 -4.97
N GLY A 76 -3.16 8.88 -5.77
CA GLY A 76 -3.41 8.71 -7.20
C GLY A 76 -2.09 8.73 -7.97
N LEU A 77 -1.81 7.66 -8.71
CA LEU A 77 -0.64 7.55 -9.56
C LEU A 77 -1.08 7.52 -11.03
N PRO A 78 -0.59 8.42 -11.90
CA PRO A 78 -0.90 8.38 -13.32
C PRO A 78 -0.54 7.01 -13.93
N LYS A 79 -1.34 6.51 -14.87
CA LYS A 79 -1.04 5.25 -15.56
C LYS A 79 0.28 5.26 -16.35
N SER A 80 0.81 6.44 -16.66
CA SER A 80 2.15 6.60 -17.27
C SER A 80 3.30 6.24 -16.33
N VAL A 81 3.07 6.13 -15.02
CA VAL A 81 4.07 5.67 -14.06
C VAL A 81 4.43 4.22 -14.35
N LYS A 82 5.74 3.89 -14.32
CA LYS A 82 6.20 2.51 -14.50
C LYS A 82 5.95 1.65 -13.26
N PHE A 83 4.87 0.90 -13.29
CA PHE A 83 4.50 -0.13 -12.32
C PHE A 83 5.22 -1.46 -12.60
N ARG A 84 5.77 -2.10 -11.56
CA ARG A 84 6.29 -3.47 -11.64
C ARG A 84 5.61 -4.33 -10.58
N ARG A 85 4.85 -5.34 -11.01
CA ARG A 85 4.17 -6.28 -10.09
C ARG A 85 5.22 -7.03 -9.28
N ILE A 86 5.00 -7.16 -7.98
CA ILE A 86 5.85 -7.94 -7.09
C ILE A 86 5.09 -9.02 -6.32
N GLY A 87 3.77 -8.89 -6.16
CA GLY A 87 2.97 -9.86 -5.43
C GLY A 87 1.50 -9.45 -5.36
N ARG A 88 0.78 -10.01 -4.39
CA ARG A 88 -0.59 -9.66 -4.04
C ARG A 88 -0.84 -9.92 -2.56
N LEU A 89 -1.85 -9.29 -1.98
CA LEU A 89 -2.26 -9.68 -0.64
C LEU A 89 -2.87 -11.07 -0.63
N SER A 90 -2.63 -11.79 0.47
CA SER A 90 -3.31 -13.04 0.77
C SER A 90 -4.81 -12.80 1.03
N THR A 91 -5.63 -13.84 0.90
CA THR A 91 -7.06 -13.73 1.21
C THR A 91 -7.32 -13.29 2.65
N GLU A 92 -6.47 -13.73 3.59
CA GLU A 92 -6.52 -13.29 4.99
C GLU A 92 -6.22 -11.79 5.10
N ASP A 93 -5.11 -11.34 4.50
CA ASP A 93 -4.75 -9.91 4.54
C ASP A 93 -5.79 -9.02 3.87
N ILE A 94 -6.45 -9.48 2.80
CA ILE A 94 -7.53 -8.72 2.14
C ILE A 94 -8.71 -8.55 3.09
N ARG A 95 -9.16 -9.63 3.73
CA ARG A 95 -10.30 -9.62 4.66
C ARG A 95 -10.00 -8.72 5.86
N ASP A 96 -8.84 -8.90 6.47
CA ASP A 96 -8.49 -8.19 7.70
C ASP A 96 -8.19 -6.72 7.45
N LEU A 97 -7.62 -6.38 6.29
CA LEU A 97 -7.47 -4.99 5.87
C LEU A 97 -8.84 -4.31 5.69
N ALA A 98 -9.84 -5.00 5.12
CA ALA A 98 -11.18 -4.45 4.97
C ALA A 98 -11.81 -4.14 6.33
N ILE A 99 -11.77 -5.11 7.26
CA ILE A 99 -12.24 -4.92 8.65
C ILE A 99 -11.50 -3.77 9.34
N PHE A 100 -10.17 -3.69 9.17
CA PHE A 100 -9.33 -2.65 9.76
C PHE A 100 -9.63 -1.23 9.24
N ILE A 101 -10.15 -1.12 8.02
CA ILE A 101 -10.58 0.16 7.43
C ILE A 101 -11.99 0.51 7.92
N GLU A 102 -12.94 -0.44 7.87
CA GLU A 102 -14.34 -0.22 8.29
C GLU A 102 -14.45 0.17 9.78
N THR A 103 -13.67 -0.46 10.65
CA THR A 103 -13.69 -0.18 12.10
C THR A 103 -13.16 1.20 12.52
N LYS A 104 -12.78 2.05 11.56
CA LYS A 104 -12.25 3.40 11.80
C LYS A 104 -13.12 4.52 11.25
N GLU A 105 -14.07 4.19 10.37
CA GLU A 105 -15.10 5.12 9.92
C GLU A 105 -16.22 5.20 10.97
#